data_AF-A0A2V7GDR0-F1
#
_entry.id   AF-A0A2V7GDR0-F1
#
_cell.length_a   1.000
_cell.length_b   1.000
_cell.length_c   1.000
_cell.angle_alpha   90.00
_cell.angle_beta   90.00
_cell.angle_gamma   90.00
#
_symmetry.space_group_name_H-M   'P 1'
#
loop_
_entity.id
_entity.type
_entity.pdbx_description
1 polymer ?
#
loop_
_entity_poly.entity_id
_entity_poly.type
_entity_poly.pdbx_seq_one_letter_code
_entity_poly.pdbx_strand_id
1 'polypeptide(L)'
;RVPPEFVGLDRFEARKKIIERLKATGLLEKVEPHQHAVRHCYRCDTVVEPRLSDQWFVKMKPLAEPVLAAYRDGRFRIVPERWRATFEHWMENIRDWNISRQLWWGHRIPVFTCTKCKHTWADREDPKQCPKCRGPVVQ
;
A
#
# COMPACT_ATOMS: atom_id res chain seq x y z
N ARG A 1 -21.66 8.75 -3.27
CA ARG A 1 -21.83 7.28 -3.17
C ARG A 1 -22.00 6.72 -4.59
N VAL A 2 -21.66 5.46 -4.84
CA VAL A 2 -21.76 4.83 -6.18
C VAL A 2 -23.24 4.61 -6.55
N PRO A 3 -23.72 5.07 -7.73
CA PRO A 3 -25.08 4.83 -8.19
C PRO A 3 -25.42 3.32 -8.34
N PRO A 4 -26.65 2.87 -8.00
CA PRO A 4 -27.05 1.46 -8.00
C PRO A 4 -26.77 0.70 -9.30
N GLU A 5 -26.95 1.34 -10.45
CA GLU A 5 -26.76 0.79 -11.78
C GLU A 5 -25.31 0.42 -12.12
N PHE A 6 -24.35 0.91 -11.33
CA PHE A 6 -22.93 0.58 -11.49
C PHE A 6 -22.42 -0.42 -10.44
N VAL A 7 -23.24 -0.75 -9.45
CA VAL A 7 -22.84 -1.69 -8.38
C VAL A 7 -22.74 -3.10 -8.96
N GLY A 8 -21.62 -3.78 -8.66
CA GLY A 8 -21.36 -5.15 -9.10
C GLY A 8 -20.80 -5.30 -10.52
N LEU A 9 -20.65 -4.19 -11.27
CA LEU A 9 -20.03 -4.21 -12.59
C LEU A 9 -18.50 -4.29 -12.49
N ASP A 10 -17.87 -4.90 -13.49
CA ASP A 10 -16.43 -4.75 -13.69
C ASP A 10 -16.09 -3.28 -13.98
N ARG A 11 -14.90 -2.84 -13.56
CA ARG A 11 -14.45 -1.44 -13.68
C ARG A 11 -14.44 -0.95 -15.13
N PHE A 12 -14.12 -1.80 -16.10
CA PHE A 12 -14.06 -1.40 -17.51
C PHE A 12 -15.46 -1.31 -18.13
N GLU A 13 -16.37 -2.19 -17.71
CA GLU A 13 -17.79 -2.12 -18.08
C GLU A 13 -18.45 -0.89 -17.48
N ALA A 14 -18.21 -0.62 -16.19
CA ALA A 14 -18.68 0.57 -15.51
C ALA A 14 -18.20 1.84 -16.23
N ARG A 15 -16.91 1.90 -16.63
CA ARG A 15 -16.36 3.02 -17.40
C ARG A 15 -17.13 3.29 -18.70
N LYS A 16 -17.45 2.24 -19.48
CA LYS A 16 -18.22 2.38 -20.72
C LYS A 16 -19.62 2.93 -20.45
N LYS A 17 -20.34 2.37 -19.48
CA LYS A 17 -21.69 2.84 -19.12
C LYS A 17 -21.70 4.27 -18.57
N ILE A 18 -20.67 4.67 -17.81
CA ILE A 18 -20.53 6.05 -17.34
C ILE A 18 -20.43 7.01 -18.52
N ILE A 19 -19.63 6.68 -19.54
CA ILE A 19 -19.50 7.50 -20.75
C ILE A 19 -20.84 7.62 -21.49
N GLU A 20 -21.56 6.50 -21.66
CA GLU A 20 -22.89 6.50 -22.30
C GLU A 20 -23.89 7.37 -21.54
N ARG A 21 -23.91 7.27 -20.21
CA ARG A 21 -24.77 8.12 -19.39
C ARG A 21 -24.43 9.60 -19.53
N LEU A 22 -23.15 9.95 -19.48
CA LEU A 22 -22.71 11.34 -19.64
C LEU A 22 -23.12 11.91 -21.01
N LYS A 23 -23.06 11.10 -22.08
CA LYS A 23 -23.59 11.46 -23.41
C LYS A 23 -25.10 11.70 -23.36
N ALA A 24 -25.85 10.75 -22.79
CA ALA A 24 -27.31 10.82 -22.74
C ALA A 24 -27.82 12.04 -21.94
N THR A 25 -27.10 12.45 -20.91
CA THR A 25 -27.45 13.63 -20.11
C THR A 25 -26.86 14.94 -20.63
N GLY A 26 -26.17 14.93 -21.77
CA GLY A 26 -25.53 16.14 -22.32
C GLY A 26 -24.38 16.70 -21.47
N LEU A 27 -23.79 15.88 -20.58
CA LEU A 27 -22.69 16.27 -19.69
C LEU A 27 -21.31 15.86 -20.22
N LEU A 28 -21.24 15.27 -21.42
CA LEU A 28 -19.98 14.93 -22.06
C LEU A 28 -19.59 16.01 -23.07
N GLU A 29 -18.54 16.77 -22.76
CA GLU A 29 -18.01 17.80 -23.64
C GLU A 29 -17.16 17.22 -24.79
N LYS A 30 -16.19 16.36 -24.48
CA LYS A 30 -15.23 15.81 -25.46
C LYS A 30 -14.70 14.44 -25.03
N VAL A 31 -14.34 13.63 -26.03
CA VAL A 31 -13.56 12.40 -25.85
C VAL A 31 -12.34 12.49 -26.75
N GLU A 32 -11.15 12.28 -26.18
CA GLU A 32 -9.91 12.27 -26.96
C GLU A 32 -8.95 11.16 -26.48
N PRO A 33 -8.12 10.62 -27.39
CA PRO A 33 -7.03 9.73 -27.00
C PRO A 33 -6.04 10.47 -26.10
N HIS A 34 -5.68 9.86 -24.97
CA HIS A 34 -4.71 10.41 -24.02
C HIS A 34 -3.65 9.38 -23.66
N GLN A 35 -2.42 9.62 -24.13
CA GLN A 35 -1.28 8.79 -23.78
C GLN A 35 -0.74 9.21 -22.41
N HIS A 36 -0.70 8.26 -21.48
CA HIS A 36 -0.19 8.48 -20.12
C HIS A 36 0.39 7.18 -19.56
N ALA A 37 1.13 7.30 -18.45
CA ALA A 37 1.69 6.14 -17.76
C ALA A 37 0.63 5.47 -16.87
N VAL A 38 0.36 4.19 -17.12
CA VAL A 38 -0.53 3.35 -16.30
C VAL A 38 0.32 2.39 -15.48
N ARG A 39 0.02 2.28 -14.18
CA ARG A 39 0.74 1.37 -13.27
C ARG A 39 0.20 -0.05 -13.40
N HIS A 40 1.09 -1.00 -13.58
CA HIS A 40 0.78 -2.43 -13.65
C HIS A 40 1.48 -3.19 -12.53
N CYS A 41 0.90 -4.32 -12.16
CA CYS A 41 1.51 -5.24 -11.20
C CYS A 41 2.79 -5.82 -11.82
N TYR A 42 3.92 -5.69 -11.15
CA TYR A 42 5.21 -6.19 -11.64
C TYR A 42 5.27 -7.71 -11.86
N ARG A 43 4.27 -8.48 -11.39
CA ARG A 43 4.21 -9.95 -11.54
C ARG A 43 3.22 -10.42 -12.60
N CYS A 44 1.99 -9.91 -12.56
CA CYS A 44 0.89 -10.40 -13.40
C CYS A 44 0.41 -9.36 -14.43
N ASP A 45 1.09 -8.21 -14.51
CA ASP A 45 0.83 -7.12 -15.45
C ASP A 45 -0.59 -6.52 -15.40
N THR A 46 -1.39 -6.88 -14.41
CA THR A 46 -2.73 -6.32 -14.24
C THR A 46 -2.66 -4.87 -13.77
N VAL A 47 -3.51 -4.00 -14.32
CA VAL A 47 -3.64 -2.59 -13.91
C VAL A 47 -3.91 -2.49 -12.41
N VAL A 48 -3.05 -1.75 -11.71
CA VAL A 48 -3.13 -1.53 -10.26
C VAL A 48 -4.04 -0.34 -9.98
N GLU A 49 -5.02 -0.55 -9.10
CA GLU A 49 -5.97 0.46 -8.67
C GLU A 49 -5.69 0.87 -7.21
N PRO A 50 -5.62 2.18 -6.91
CA PRO A 50 -5.49 2.64 -5.53
C PRO A 50 -6.82 2.44 -4.78
N ARG A 51 -6.75 1.80 -3.62
CA ARG A 51 -7.88 1.63 -2.69
C ARG A 51 -7.41 1.87 -1.27
N LEU A 52 -8.20 2.62 -0.50
CA LEU A 52 -7.97 2.77 0.93
C LEU A 52 -8.26 1.46 1.65
N SER A 53 -7.30 1.01 2.44
CA SER A 53 -7.39 -0.19 3.28
C SER A 53 -6.51 0.00 4.49
N ASP A 54 -6.96 -0.51 5.63
CA ASP A 54 -6.11 -0.63 6.81
C ASP A 54 -5.01 -1.65 6.52
N GLN A 55 -3.76 -1.27 6.78
CA GLN A 55 -2.55 -2.05 6.52
C GLN A 55 -1.50 -1.70 7.57
N TRP A 56 -0.54 -2.61 7.79
CA TRP A 56 0.64 -2.38 8.63
C TRP A 56 1.75 -1.70 7.85
N PHE A 57 2.28 -0.63 8.44
CA PHE A 57 3.38 0.15 7.90
C PHE A 57 4.55 0.22 8.88
N VAL A 58 5.76 0.29 8.33
CA VAL A 58 6.96 0.64 9.08
C VAL A 58 7.27 2.11 8.85
N LYS A 59 7.48 2.86 9.94
CA LYS A 59 7.92 4.26 9.86
C LYS A 59 9.36 4.30 9.39
N MET A 60 9.58 4.62 8.12
CA MET A 60 10.88 4.38 7.47
C MET A 60 11.91 5.47 7.74
N LYS A 61 11.47 6.72 7.90
CA LYS A 61 12.36 7.87 8.09
C LYS A 61 13.44 7.66 9.18
N PRO A 62 13.11 7.25 10.43
CA PRO A 62 14.13 7.03 11.47
C PRO A 62 15.09 5.86 11.17
N LEU A 63 14.70 4.93 10.28
CA LEU A 63 15.57 3.84 9.84
C LEU A 63 16.50 4.28 8.69
N ALA A 64 16.04 5.20 7.85
CA ALA A 64 16.80 5.72 6.71
C ALA A 64 17.88 6.71 7.13
N GLU A 65 17.61 7.57 8.11
CA GLU A 65 18.54 8.58 8.64
C GLU A 65 19.94 8.02 9.02
N PRO A 66 20.06 6.97 9.85
CA PRO A 66 21.38 6.44 10.22
C PRO A 66 22.14 5.81 9.03
N VAL A 67 21.42 5.27 8.05
CA VAL A 67 22.02 4.70 6.83
C VAL A 67 22.54 5.81 5.92
N LEU A 68 21.77 6.89 5.76
CA LEU A 68 22.21 8.09 5.05
C LEU A 68 23.43 8.73 5.69
N ALA A 69 23.45 8.85 7.02
CA ALA A 69 24.61 9.33 7.75
C ALA A 69 25.83 8.43 7.49
N ALA A 70 25.68 7.11 7.62
CA ALA A 70 26.75 6.15 7.36
C ALA A 70 27.35 6.24 5.95
N TYR A 71 26.47 6.43 4.98
CA TYR A 71 26.86 6.61 3.59
C TYR A 71 27.65 7.91 3.39
N ARG A 72 27.18 9.02 3.95
CA ARG A 72 27.83 10.34 3.87
C ARG A 72 29.18 10.39 4.59
N ASP A 73 29.27 9.68 5.72
CA ASP A 73 30.51 9.49 6.48
C ASP A 73 31.52 8.59 5.74
N GLY A 74 31.13 7.97 4.62
CA GLY A 74 31.98 7.06 3.85
C GLY A 74 32.22 5.70 4.51
N ARG A 75 31.42 5.33 5.53
CA ARG A 75 31.50 4.02 6.22
C ARG A 75 31.17 2.86 5.29
N PHE A 76 30.43 3.12 4.23
CA PHE A 76 30.27 2.22 3.09
C PHE A 76 30.18 3.03 1.80
N ARG A 77 30.31 2.34 0.65
CA ARG A 77 30.27 2.95 -0.68
C ARG A 77 29.31 2.20 -1.58
N ILE A 78 28.63 2.92 -2.46
CA ILE A 78 27.79 2.32 -3.51
C ILE A 78 28.58 2.28 -4.80
N VAL A 79 28.68 1.08 -5.38
CA VAL A 79 29.41 0.82 -6.62
C VAL A 79 28.42 0.33 -7.68
N PRO A 80 28.41 0.91 -8.90
CA PRO A 80 29.21 2.05 -9.35
C PRO A 80 28.74 3.40 -8.77
N GLU A 81 29.67 4.35 -8.72
CA GLU A 81 29.52 5.69 -8.12
C GLU A 81 28.38 6.54 -8.74
N ARG A 82 27.98 6.26 -9.99
CA ARG A 82 26.82 6.94 -10.59
C ARG A 82 25.51 6.76 -9.81
N TRP A 83 25.37 5.70 -9.01
CA TRP A 83 24.16 5.43 -8.24
C TRP A 83 24.06 6.23 -6.93
N ARG A 84 25.11 6.96 -6.55
CA ARG A 84 25.16 7.77 -5.33
C ARG A 84 23.95 8.70 -5.21
N ALA A 85 23.69 9.50 -6.26
CA ALA A 85 22.58 10.46 -6.28
C ALA A 85 21.21 9.77 -6.21
N THR A 86 21.03 8.65 -6.92
CA THR A 86 19.78 7.88 -6.88
C THR A 86 19.51 7.31 -5.49
N PHE A 87 20.54 6.77 -4.84
CA PHE A 87 20.42 6.22 -3.50
C PHE A 87 20.08 7.31 -2.48
N GLU A 88 20.82 8.42 -2.47
CA GLU A 88 20.54 9.52 -1.54
C GLU A 88 19.13 10.06 -1.75
N HIS A 89 18.75 10.33 -2.99
CA HIS A 89 17.41 10.81 -3.32
C HIS A 89 16.32 9.85 -2.84
N TRP A 90 16.51 8.53 -3.03
CA TRP A 90 15.56 7.52 -2.58
C TRP A 90 15.42 7.49 -1.06
N MET A 91 16.55 7.53 -0.34
CA MET A 91 16.58 7.48 1.11
C MET A 91 16.02 8.75 1.76
N GLU A 92 16.28 9.93 1.18
CA GLU A 92 15.76 11.21 1.66
C GLU A 92 14.24 11.33 1.47
N ASN A 93 13.73 10.79 0.38
CA ASN A 93 12.31 10.84 0.02
C ASN A 93 11.56 9.54 0.36
N ILE A 94 12.15 8.71 1.22
CA ILE A 94 11.57 7.41 1.56
C ILE A 94 10.20 7.58 2.22
N ARG A 95 9.26 6.74 1.81
CA ARG A 95 7.91 6.70 2.38
C ARG A 95 7.78 5.49 3.30
N ASP A 96 6.83 5.57 4.23
CA ASP A 96 6.53 4.46 5.14
C ASP A 96 6.18 3.20 4.34
N TRP A 97 6.80 2.10 4.73
CA TRP A 97 6.77 0.87 3.95
C TRP A 97 5.57 0.03 4.36
N ASN A 98 4.64 -0.17 3.43
CA ASN A 98 3.57 -1.15 3.63
C ASN A 98 4.17 -2.56 3.64
N ILE A 99 4.15 -3.22 4.80
CA ILE A 99 4.63 -4.60 5.00
C ILE A 99 3.50 -5.63 4.92
N SER A 100 2.25 -5.20 4.90
CA SER A 100 1.10 -6.10 4.79
C SER A 100 0.93 -6.65 3.39
N ARG A 101 0.61 -7.93 3.28
CA ARG A 101 0.31 -8.61 2.01
C ARG A 101 -0.88 -9.54 2.21
N GLN A 102 -1.88 -9.43 1.35
CA GLN A 102 -3.03 -10.34 1.30
C GLN A 102 -2.69 -11.55 0.43
N LEU A 103 -1.69 -12.32 0.85
CA LEU A 103 -1.19 -13.50 0.16
C LEU A 103 -1.31 -14.71 1.08
N TRP A 104 -1.49 -15.89 0.50
CA TRP A 104 -1.45 -17.16 1.24
C TRP A 104 -0.04 -17.56 1.66
N TRP A 105 0.95 -17.21 0.83
CA TRP A 105 2.34 -17.55 1.05
C TRP A 105 3.12 -16.38 1.63
N GLY A 106 3.75 -16.61 2.78
CA GLY A 106 4.59 -15.64 3.48
C GLY A 106 4.56 -15.86 4.99
N HIS A 107 5.37 -15.08 5.71
CA HIS A 107 5.33 -15.07 7.16
C HIS A 107 4.12 -14.28 7.63
N ARG A 108 3.35 -14.86 8.56
CA ARG A 108 2.26 -14.15 9.21
C ARG A 108 2.83 -13.03 10.06
N ILE A 109 2.26 -11.82 9.93
CA ILE A 109 2.63 -10.69 10.79
C ILE A 109 2.20 -11.05 12.22
N PRO A 110 3.08 -11.00 13.22
CA PRO A 110 2.80 -11.48 14.57
C PRO A 110 2.03 -10.42 15.39
N VAL A 111 0.88 -10.01 14.86
CA VAL A 111 -0.02 -9.03 15.48
C VAL A 111 -1.31 -9.70 15.91
N PHE A 112 -1.66 -9.49 17.17
CA PHE A 112 -2.80 -10.09 17.84
C PHE A 112 -3.82 -9.01 18.20
N THR A 113 -5.10 -9.36 18.13
CA THR A 113 -6.24 -8.50 18.46
C THR A 113 -7.13 -9.18 19.51
N CYS A 114 -7.44 -8.47 20.59
CA CYS A 114 -8.42 -8.95 21.55
C CYS A 114 -9.84 -8.82 20.99
N THR A 115 -10.61 -9.90 21.00
CA THR A 115 -11.98 -9.88 20.48
C THR A 115 -12.94 -9.09 21.38
N LYS A 116 -12.64 -8.98 22.69
CA LYS A 116 -13.43 -8.25 23.70
C LYS A 116 -13.17 -6.75 23.67
N CYS A 117 -11.93 -6.31 23.88
CA CYS A 117 -11.59 -4.88 24.05
C CYS A 117 -10.97 -4.23 22.80
N LYS A 118 -10.79 -4.98 21.71
CA LYS A 118 -10.19 -4.53 20.43
C LYS A 118 -8.75 -4.01 20.52
N HIS A 119 -8.08 -4.20 21.65
CA HIS A 119 -6.66 -3.89 21.76
C HIS A 119 -5.87 -4.76 20.79
N THR A 120 -5.01 -4.12 19.99
CA THR A 120 -4.14 -4.76 19.01
C THR A 120 -2.68 -4.53 19.41
N TRP A 121 -1.85 -5.57 19.36
CA TRP A 121 -0.42 -5.51 19.71
C TRP A 121 0.39 -6.54 18.92
N ALA A 122 1.70 -6.34 18.82
CA ALA A 122 2.62 -7.34 18.27
C ALA A 122 3.35 -8.07 19.40
N ASP A 123 3.60 -9.36 19.24
CA ASP A 123 4.33 -10.19 20.22
C ASP A 123 5.21 -11.22 19.49
N ARG A 124 6.25 -11.74 20.16
CA ARG A 124 7.09 -12.81 19.62
C ARG A 124 6.53 -14.20 19.93
N GLU A 125 5.76 -14.31 21.01
CA GLU A 125 5.10 -15.54 21.43
C GLU A 125 3.61 -15.47 21.09
N ASP A 126 2.93 -16.62 21.13
CA ASP A 126 1.47 -16.69 20.93
C ASP A 126 0.75 -16.37 22.25
N PRO A 127 0.18 -15.17 22.42
CA PRO A 127 -0.42 -14.77 23.68
C PRO A 127 -1.74 -15.52 23.90
N LYS A 128 -1.87 -16.18 25.05
CA LYS A 128 -3.09 -16.91 25.42
C LYS A 128 -4.26 -15.98 25.79
N GLN A 129 -3.95 -14.76 26.25
CA GLN A 129 -4.93 -13.80 26.75
C GLN A 129 -4.49 -12.36 26.45
N CYS A 130 -5.46 -11.46 26.33
CA CYS A 130 -5.18 -10.04 26.13
C CYS A 130 -4.46 -9.43 27.35
N PRO A 131 -3.36 -8.68 27.15
CA PRO A 131 -2.61 -8.07 28.26
C PRO A 131 -3.41 -7.00 29.01
N LYS A 132 -4.45 -6.42 28.38
CA LYS A 132 -5.27 -5.37 29.01
C LYS A 132 -6.49 -5.89 29.78
N CYS A 133 -7.22 -6.85 29.22
CA CYS A 133 -8.50 -7.28 29.79
C CYS A 133 -8.62 -8.79 30.02
N ARG A 134 -7.53 -9.54 29.82
CA ARG A 134 -7.48 -11.02 29.92
C ARG A 134 -8.50 -11.75 29.03
N GLY A 135 -9.04 -11.05 28.03
CA GLY A 135 -10.02 -11.60 27.11
C GLY A 135 -9.40 -12.48 26.03
N PRO A 136 -10.24 -13.19 25.26
CA PRO A 136 -9.79 -14.03 24.15
C PRO A 136 -9.07 -13.22 23.06
N VAL A 137 -8.12 -13.88 22.41
CA VAL A 137 -7.20 -13.29 21.44
C VAL A 137 -7.34 -14.02 20.11
N VAL A 138 -7.34 -13.24 19.03
CA VAL A 138 -7.20 -13.75 17.67
C VAL A 138 -6.01 -13.04 17.03
N GLN A 139 -5.41 -13.68 16.04
CA GLN A 139 -4.35 -13.08 15.23
C GLN A 139 -4.89 -12.74 13.85
#